data_AF-A0A7V9WN51-F1
#
_entry.id   AF-A0A7V9WN51-F1
#
_cell.length_a   1.000
_cell.length_b   1.000
_cell.length_c   1.000
_cell.angle_alpha   90.00
_cell.angle_beta   90.00
_cell.angle_gamma   90.00
#
_symmetry.space_group_name_H-M   'P 1'
#
loop_
_entity.id
_entity.type
_entity.pdbx_description
1 polymer ?
#
loop_
_entity_poly.entity_id
_entity_poly.type
_entity_poly.pdbx_seq_one_letter_code
_entity_poly.pdbx_strand_id
1 'polypeptide(L)' 'MSVEFEVESAQAVTAGATELEAEGFSLLHPPRTEPWGQTIARILSSEGLIVGRSYAPWLHDSPEA' A
#
# COMPACT_ATOMS: atom_id res chain seq x y z
N MET A 1 0.43 -12.00 -10.74
CA MET A 1 1.49 -12.01 -9.71
C MET A 1 1.67 -10.56 -9.26
N SER A 2 1.68 -10.28 -7.96
CA SER A 2 1.96 -8.95 -7.43
C SER A 2 3.27 -8.91 -6.66
N VAL A 3 3.87 -7.73 -6.57
CA VAL A 3 4.99 -7.42 -5.68
C VAL A 3 4.49 -6.39 -4.67
N GLU A 4 4.67 -6.66 -3.38
CA GLU A 4 4.15 -5.83 -2.30
C GLU A 4 5.33 -5.29 -1.47
N PHE A 5 5.30 -4.00 -1.18
CA PHE A 5 6.28 -3.31 -0.33
C PHE A 5 5.63 -2.96 1.01
N GLU A 6 6.19 -3.48 2.09
CA GLU A 6 5.77 -3.14 3.45
C GLU A 6 6.32 -1.76 3.83
N VAL A 7 5.46 -0.90 4.37
CA VAL A 7 5.81 0.47 4.79
C VAL A 7 5.52 0.69 6.27
N GLU A 8 6.11 1.74 6.85
CA GLU A 8 6.11 2.01 8.29
C GLU A 8 4.74 2.32 8.92
N SER A 9 3.74 2.72 8.14
CA SER A 9 2.43 3.09 8.68
C SER A 9 1.31 3.04 7.63
N ALA A 10 0.07 2.93 8.09
CA ALA A 10 -1.11 3.06 7.23
C ALA A 10 -1.16 4.41 6.51
N GLN A 11 -0.67 5.48 7.14
CA GLN A 11 -0.62 6.81 6.52
C GLN A 11 0.41 6.86 5.39
N ALA A 12 1.55 6.17 5.54
CA ALA A 12 2.55 6.03 4.48
C ALA A 12 2.01 5.25 3.26
N VAL A 13 1.04 4.35 3.44
CA VAL A 13 0.34 3.70 2.30
C VAL A 13 -0.45 4.75 1.52
N THR A 14 -1.28 5.53 2.19
CA THR A 14 -2.15 6.53 1.55
C THR A 14 -1.35 7.65 0.89
N ALA A 15 -0.37 8.23 1.58
CA ALA A 15 0.48 9.30 1.03
C ALA A 15 1.19 8.84 -0.24
N GLY A 16 1.73 7.62 -0.20
CA GLY A 16 2.36 6.99 -1.35
C GLY A 16 1.45 6.72 -2.53
N ALA A 17 0.21 6.32 -2.27
CA ALA A 17 -0.79 6.13 -3.31
C ALA A 17 -1.09 7.47 -4.02
N THR A 18 -1.25 8.55 -3.25
CA THR A 18 -1.48 9.89 -3.78
C THR A 18 -0.30 10.39 -4.62
N GLU A 19 0.94 10.15 -4.19
CA GLU A 19 2.14 10.48 -4.98
C GLU A 19 2.14 9.73 -6.32
N LEU A 20 1.85 8.43 -6.31
CA LEU A 20 1.83 7.61 -7.53
C LEU A 20 0.69 8.03 -8.49
N GLU A 21 -0.49 8.38 -7.97
CA GLU A 21 -1.57 8.94 -8.80
C GLU A 21 -1.16 10.28 -9.43
N ALA A 22 -0.49 11.16 -8.68
CA ALA A 22 0.00 12.44 -9.19
C ALA A 22 1.06 12.26 -10.29
N GLU A 23 1.83 11.17 -10.25
CA GLU A 23 2.79 10.77 -11.29
C GLU A 23 2.13 10.04 -12.49
N GLY A 24 0.81 9.83 -12.46
CA GLY A 24 0.04 9.26 -13.57
C GLY A 24 -0.15 7.73 -13.51
N PHE A 25 0.23 7.07 -12.42
CA PHE A 25 -0.10 5.66 -12.22
C PHE A 25 -1.57 5.50 -11.85
N SER A 26 -2.22 4.49 -12.43
CA SER A 26 -3.62 4.19 -12.10
C SER A 26 -3.69 3.28 -10.88
N LEU A 27 -4.37 3.73 -9.82
CA LEU A 27 -4.75 2.86 -8.72
C LEU A 27 -5.77 1.83 -9.19
N LEU A 28 -5.59 0.59 -8.76
CA LEU A 28 -6.55 -0.49 -8.96
C LEU A 28 -7.80 -0.30 -8.09
N HIS A 29 -7.62 0.34 -6.93
CA HIS A 29 -8.67 0.77 -6.02
C HIS A 29 -8.10 1.87 -5.10
N PRO A 30 -8.95 2.74 -4.52
CA PRO A 30 -8.52 3.65 -3.46
C PRO A 30 -7.86 2.90 -2.30
N PRO A 31 -6.94 3.53 -1.54
CA PRO A 31 -6.37 2.92 -0.35
C PRO A 31 -7.46 2.44 0.61
N ARG A 32 -7.32 1.23 1.13
CA ARG A 32 -8.32 0.62 2.02
C ARG A 32 -7.68 -0.25 3.09
N THR A 33 -8.39 -0.41 4.20
CA THR A 33 -8.05 -1.39 5.22
C THR A 33 -8.84 -2.66 4.97
N GLU A 34 -8.13 -3.77 4.83
CA GLU A 34 -8.69 -5.11 4.67
C GLU A 34 -9.29 -5.62 6.00
N PRO A 35 -10.23 -6.57 5.97
CA PRO A 35 -10.91 -7.06 7.19
C PRO A 35 -9.98 -7.63 8.27
N TRP A 36 -8.78 -8.08 7.89
CA TRP A 36 -7.76 -8.59 8.81
C TRP A 36 -6.80 -7.50 9.32
N GLY A 37 -7.04 -6.22 9.02
CA GLY A 37 -6.35 -5.07 9.61
C GLY A 37 -5.20 -4.47 8.78
N GLN A 38 -4.87 -5.04 7.61
CA GLN A 38 -3.83 -4.49 6.72
C GLN A 38 -4.36 -3.28 5.95
N THR A 39 -3.61 -2.18 5.89
CA THR A 39 -3.89 -1.09 4.94
C THR A 39 -3.12 -1.31 3.65
N ILE A 40 -3.78 -1.20 2.50
CA ILE A 40 -3.18 -1.48 1.19
C ILE A 40 -3.51 -0.42 0.15
N ALA A 41 -2.61 -0.23 -0.80
CA ALA A 41 -2.85 0.47 -2.06
C ALA A 41 -2.08 -0.24 -3.19
N ARG A 42 -2.69 -0.35 -4.37
CA ARG A 42 -2.09 -1.05 -5.51
C ARG A 42 -2.25 -0.26 -6.80
N ILE A 43 -1.20 -0.28 -7.61
CA ILE A 43 -1.18 0.27 -8.97
C ILE A 43 -0.98 -0.84 -10.01
N LEU A 44 -1.35 -0.56 -11.25
CA LEU A 44 -0.91 -1.31 -12.42
C LEU A 44 0.25 -0.57 -13.10
N SER A 45 1.42 -1.19 -13.20
CA SER A 45 2.57 -0.61 -13.90
C SER A 45 2.34 -0.59 -15.40
N SER A 46 3.13 0.21 -16.14
CA SER A 46 3.12 0.27 -17.60
C SER A 46 3.40 -1.08 -18.27
N GLU A 47 4.12 -1.96 -17.59
CA GLU A 47 4.48 -3.31 -18.04
C GLU A 47 3.42 -4.36 -17.64
N GLY A 48 2.33 -3.94 -17.00
CA GLY A 48 1.23 -4.82 -16.58
C GLY A 48 1.46 -5.55 -15.26
N LEU A 49 2.41 -5.10 -14.43
CA LEU A 49 2.65 -5.67 -13.10
C LEU A 49 1.77 -5.00 -12.06
N ILE A 50 1.22 -5.79 -11.13
CA ILE A 50 0.56 -5.26 -9.94
C ILE A 50 1.63 -4.97 -8.90
N VAL A 51 1.78 -3.70 -8.54
CA VAL A 51 2.70 -3.26 -7.50
C VAL A 51 1.87 -2.69 -6.36
N GLY A 52 2.11 -3.18 -5.15
CA GLY A 52 1.37 -2.76 -3.97
C GLY A 52 2.26 -2.21 -2.88
N ARG A 53 1.69 -1.32 -2.08
CA ARG A 53 2.23 -0.84 -0.81
C ARG A 53 1.28 -1.28 0.29
N SER A 54 1.82 -1.87 1.34
CA SER A 54 1.03 -2.35 2.47
C SER A 54 1.59 -1.92 3.82
N TYR A 55 0.68 -1.78 4.78
CA TYR A 55 1.00 -1.72 6.20
C TYR A 55 0.23 -2.85 6.90
N ALA A 56 0.98 -3.81 7.42
CA ALA A 56 0.52 -4.97 8.14
C ALA A 56 0.92 -4.81 9.62
N PRO A 57 0.01 -4.43 10.53
CA PRO A 57 0.36 -4.09 11.91
C PRO A 57 1.19 -5.14 12.66
N TRP A 58 1.03 -6.43 12.34
CA TRP A 58 1.78 -7.55 12.95
C TRP A 58 3.22 -7.71 12.46
N LEU A 59 3.63 -6.97 11.43
CA LEU A 59 5.04 -6.92 10.97
C LEU A 59 5.82 -5.76 11.61
N HIS A 60 5.14 -4.90 12.36
CA HIS A 60 5.75 -3.80 13.09
C HIS A 60 5.74 -4.13 14.57
N ASP A 61 6.88 -3.95 15.23
CA ASP A 61 6.93 -4.05 16.67
C ASP A 61 5.97 -3.00 17.25
N SER A 62 5.10 -3.43 18.17
CA SER A 62 4.36 -2.45 18.97
C SER A 62 5.39 -1.61 19.74
N PRO A 63 5.22 -0.28 19.88
CA PRO A 63 5.88 0.39 20.99
C PRO A 63 5.49 -0.40 22.24
N GLU A 64 6.47 -0.86 23.01
CA GLU A 64 6.28 -1.60 24.27
C GLU A 64 5.03 -1.11 25.01
N ALA A 65 4.13 -2.04 25.33
CA ALA A 65 2.97 -1.80 26.17
C ALA A 65 3.38 -1.52 27.62
#